data_AF-A0A8T2NAY6-F1
#
_entry.id   AF-A0A8T2NAY6-F1
#
_cell.length_a   1.000
_cell.length_b   1.000
_cell.length_c   1.000
_cell.angle_alpha   90.00
_cell.angle_beta   90.00
_cell.angle_gamma   90.00
#
_symmetry.space_group_name_H-M   'P 1'
#
loop_
_entity.id
_entity.type
_entity.pdbx_description
1 polymer ?
#
loop_
_entity_poly.entity_id
_entity_poly.type
_entity_poly.pdbx_seq_one_letter_code
_entity_poly.pdbx_strand_id
1 'polypeptide(L)'
;MASRILEVGDYDLQIALMEALCRMTNRTQRQELADHWFPMEFVASAFSKIQDSEFETDCRKFLNLVNGMQGDRRRVYSYPCQEVFLGKHELLMPMDEKLEEFWIDFNLGSQSISFYFSLAKEEAE
;
A
#
# COMPACT_ATOMS: atom_id res chain seq x y z
N MET A 1 10.25 -7.45 12.00
CA MET A 1 10.01 -6.30 11.07
C MET A 1 8.71 -6.51 10.30
N ALA A 2 8.54 -7.64 9.62
CA ALA A 2 7.31 -7.97 8.89
C ALA A 2 6.03 -8.03 9.74
N SER A 3 6.08 -8.55 10.98
CA SER A 3 4.93 -8.46 11.90
C SER A 3 4.53 -7.01 12.20
N ARG A 4 5.48 -6.08 12.25
CA ARG A 4 5.20 -4.65 12.48
C ARG A 4 4.46 -4.01 11.32
N ILE A 5 4.69 -4.46 10.08
CA ILE A 5 3.92 -3.99 8.92
C ILE A 5 2.42 -4.24 9.17
N LEU A 6 2.06 -5.43 9.64
CA LEU A 6 0.65 -5.78 9.86
C LEU A 6 0.03 -5.07 11.08
N GLU A 7 0.84 -4.78 12.09
CA GLU A 7 0.40 -4.23 13.37
C GLU A 7 0.37 -2.70 13.42
N VAL A 8 1.12 -1.99 12.58
CA VAL A 8 1.38 -0.55 12.79
C VAL A 8 0.13 0.32 12.66
N GLY A 9 -0.80 -0.05 11.78
CA GLY A 9 -2.07 0.65 11.61
C GLY A 9 -1.96 2.02 10.92
N ASP A 10 -0.92 2.20 10.12
CA ASP A 10 -0.68 3.41 9.33
C ASP A 10 -0.14 2.98 7.95
N TYR A 11 -0.86 3.34 6.89
CA TYR A 11 -0.56 2.87 5.54
C TYR A 11 0.77 3.41 5.01
N ASP A 12 1.08 4.68 5.25
CA ASP A 12 2.33 5.30 4.80
C ASP A 12 3.53 4.63 5.46
N LEU A 13 3.41 4.30 6.76
CA LEU A 13 4.44 3.55 7.49
C LEU A 13 4.50 2.08 7.05
N GLN A 14 3.38 1.46 6.65
CA GLN A 14 3.39 0.13 6.03
C GLN A 14 4.20 0.14 4.72
N ILE A 15 3.96 1.12 3.83
CA ILE A 15 4.75 1.30 2.60
C ILE A 15 6.22 1.51 2.94
N ALA A 16 6.55 2.43 3.83
CA ALA A 16 7.95 2.75 4.15
C ALA A 16 8.72 1.53 4.67
N LEU A 17 8.08 0.69 5.50
CA LEU A 17 8.67 -0.56 5.97
C LEU A 17 8.85 -1.58 4.84
N MET A 18 7.87 -1.70 3.94
CA MET A 18 7.97 -2.55 2.75
C MET A 18 9.09 -2.10 1.81
N GLU A 19 9.21 -0.79 1.58
CA GLU A 19 10.24 -0.19 0.74
C GLU A 19 11.62 -0.44 1.35
N ALA A 20 11.76 -0.25 2.67
CA ALA A 20 13.00 -0.55 3.38
C ALA A 20 13.40 -2.02 3.20
N LEU A 21 12.46 -2.98 3.34
CA LEU A 21 12.74 -4.40 3.10
C LEU A 21 13.20 -4.66 1.66
N CYS A 22 12.50 -4.09 0.67
CA CYS A 22 12.83 -4.26 -0.75
C CYS A 22 14.15 -3.58 -1.15
N ARG A 23 14.53 -2.45 -0.53
CA ARG A 23 15.82 -1.79 -0.78
C ARG A 23 17.00 -2.48 -0.11
N MET A 24 16.77 -3.13 1.05
CA MET A 24 17.82 -3.84 1.79
C MET A 24 18.06 -5.26 1.28
N THR A 25 17.23 -5.77 0.37
CA THR A 25 17.34 -7.14 -0.15
C THR A 25 17.14 -7.21 -1.65
N ASN A 26 17.93 -8.02 -2.34
CA ASN A 26 17.66 -8.32 -3.74
C ASN A 26 16.55 -9.36 -3.89
N ARG A 27 16.06 -9.57 -5.13
CA ARG A 27 14.94 -10.48 -5.41
C ARG A 27 15.18 -11.91 -4.92
N THR A 28 16.39 -12.45 -5.06
CA THR A 28 16.74 -13.80 -4.59
C THR A 28 16.66 -13.88 -3.08
N GLN A 29 17.25 -12.90 -2.37
CA GLN A 29 17.17 -12.83 -0.91
C GLN A 29 15.74 -12.68 -0.42
N ARG A 30 14.89 -11.90 -1.11
CA ARG A 30 13.46 -11.78 -0.75
C ARG A 30 12.73 -13.11 -0.85
N GLN A 31 13.06 -13.95 -1.83
CA GLN A 31 12.45 -15.28 -1.96
C GLN A 31 12.86 -16.20 -0.79
N GLU A 32 14.14 -16.17 -0.39
CA GLU A 32 14.66 -16.99 0.72
C GLU A 32 14.15 -16.50 2.10
N LEU A 33 13.95 -15.19 2.26
CA LEU A 33 13.56 -14.57 3.52
C LEU A 33 12.05 -14.44 3.71
N ALA A 34 11.24 -14.57 2.64
CA ALA A 34 9.80 -14.36 2.69
C ALA A 34 9.11 -15.24 3.75
N ASP A 35 9.44 -16.54 3.79
CA ASP A 35 8.85 -17.48 4.74
C ASP A 35 9.24 -17.18 6.20
N HIS A 36 10.41 -16.58 6.42
CA HIS A 36 10.86 -16.15 7.74
C HIS A 36 10.16 -14.87 8.20
N TRP A 37 9.78 -14.01 7.26
CA TRP A 37 9.11 -12.74 7.53
C TRP A 37 7.60 -12.90 7.65
N PHE A 38 7.00 -13.75 6.83
CA PHE A 38 5.57 -13.98 6.75
C PHE A 38 5.29 -15.48 6.90
N PRO A 39 4.91 -15.96 8.10
CA PRO A 39 4.69 -17.39 8.35
C PRO A 39 3.58 -18.04 7.52
N MET A 40 2.69 -17.22 6.94
CA MET A 40 1.63 -17.70 6.07
C MET A 40 2.14 -17.77 4.62
N GLU A 41 2.25 -18.98 4.08
CA GLU A 41 2.81 -19.26 2.75
C GLU A 41 2.19 -18.38 1.64
N PHE A 42 0.88 -18.18 1.68
CA PHE A 42 0.19 -17.33 0.73
C PHE A 42 0.68 -15.87 0.77
N VAL A 43 0.93 -15.33 1.97
CA VAL A 43 1.46 -13.97 2.16
C VAL A 43 2.94 -13.90 1.75
N ALA A 44 3.74 -14.90 2.13
CA ALA A 44 5.14 -14.99 1.70
C ALA A 44 5.26 -15.02 0.16
N SER A 45 4.44 -15.85 -0.49
CA SER A 45 4.37 -15.94 -1.96
C SER A 45 3.96 -14.61 -2.60
N ALA A 46 2.98 -13.91 -2.02
CA ALA A 46 2.57 -12.59 -2.50
C ALA A 46 3.69 -11.55 -2.35
N PHE A 47 4.40 -11.55 -1.21
CA PHE A 47 5.55 -10.67 -0.96
C PHE A 47 6.67 -10.91 -1.99
N SER A 48 7.02 -12.16 -2.27
CA SER A 48 8.09 -12.51 -3.22
C SER A 48 7.78 -12.12 -4.68
N LYS A 49 6.51 -11.80 -5.00
CA LYS A 49 6.10 -11.37 -6.34
C LYS A 49 6.27 -9.87 -6.58
N ILE A 50 6.49 -9.07 -5.54
CA ILE A 50 6.69 -7.62 -5.65
C ILE A 50 7.92 -7.34 -6.52
N GLN A 51 7.69 -6.63 -7.64
CA GLN A 51 8.72 -6.23 -8.57
C GLN A 51 9.27 -4.85 -8.21
N ASP A 52 10.60 -4.70 -8.21
CA ASP A 52 11.23 -3.41 -7.87
C ASP A 52 10.86 -2.30 -8.86
N SER A 53 10.65 -2.64 -10.14
CA SER A 53 10.23 -1.71 -11.18
C SER A 53 8.76 -1.27 -11.08
N GLU A 54 7.95 -1.99 -10.29
CA GLU A 54 6.52 -1.76 -10.13
C GLU A 54 6.15 -1.66 -8.65
N PHE A 55 7.12 -1.27 -7.81
CA PHE A 55 7.03 -1.38 -6.36
C PHE A 55 5.77 -0.71 -5.81
N GLU A 56 5.46 0.52 -6.23
CA GLU A 56 4.31 1.27 -5.72
C GLU A 56 2.97 0.51 -5.89
N THR A 57 2.71 -0.03 -7.09
CA THR A 57 1.45 -0.69 -7.39
C THR A 57 1.41 -2.13 -6.89
N ASP A 58 2.52 -2.86 -6.95
CA ASP A 58 2.62 -4.21 -6.36
C ASP A 58 2.52 -4.16 -4.83
N CYS A 59 3.15 -3.17 -4.20
CA CYS A 59 3.10 -2.95 -2.75
C CYS A 59 1.68 -2.60 -2.30
N ARG A 60 0.97 -1.73 -3.04
CA ARG A 60 -0.45 -1.44 -2.79
C ARG A 60 -1.30 -2.71 -2.81
N LYS A 61 -1.16 -3.56 -3.83
CA LYS A 61 -1.91 -4.82 -3.93
C LYS A 61 -1.58 -5.76 -2.78
N PHE A 62 -0.31 -5.88 -2.43
CA PHE A 62 0.14 -6.68 -1.29
C PHE A 62 -0.44 -6.17 0.03
N LEU A 63 -0.36 -4.87 0.30
CA LEU A 63 -0.86 -4.27 1.55
C LEU A 63 -2.38 -4.39 1.67
N ASN A 64 -3.13 -4.14 0.59
CA ASN A 64 -4.58 -4.34 0.58
C ASN A 64 -4.94 -5.81 0.87
N LEU A 65 -4.20 -6.76 0.29
CA LEU A 65 -4.37 -8.20 0.54
C LEU A 65 -4.16 -8.54 2.02
N VAL A 66 -3.01 -8.18 2.59
CA VAL A 66 -2.66 -8.56 3.97
C VAL A 66 -3.52 -7.84 5.01
N ASN A 67 -3.88 -6.57 4.77
CA ASN A 67 -4.82 -5.86 5.63
C ASN A 67 -6.23 -6.46 5.52
N GLY A 68 -6.67 -6.86 4.32
CA GLY A 68 -7.93 -7.55 4.11
C GLY A 68 -8.02 -8.87 4.86
N MET A 69 -6.96 -9.68 4.84
CA MET A 69 -6.88 -10.97 5.53
C MET A 69 -7.00 -10.89 7.06
N GLN A 70 -6.70 -9.72 7.66
CA GLN A 70 -6.86 -9.51 9.10
C GLN A 70 -8.33 -9.31 9.52
N GLY A 71 -9.26 -9.17 8.57
CA GLY A 71 -10.69 -8.97 8.85
C GLY A 71 -10.91 -7.79 9.81
N ASP A 72 -11.75 -7.97 10.82
CA ASP A 72 -12.07 -6.93 11.81
C ASP A 72 -10.89 -6.51 12.70
N ARG A 73 -9.79 -7.29 12.69
CA ARG A 73 -8.58 -6.96 13.45
C ARG A 73 -7.64 -6.04 12.69
N ARG A 74 -7.90 -5.77 11.40
CA ARG A 74 -7.06 -4.88 10.61
C ARG A 74 -7.04 -3.49 11.21
N ARG A 75 -5.90 -2.83 11.07
CA ARG A 75 -5.68 -1.48 11.59
C ARG A 75 -5.55 -0.41 10.50
N VAL A 76 -5.59 -0.83 9.24
CA VAL A 76 -5.72 0.02 8.07
C VAL A 76 -6.90 -0.50 7.27
N TYR A 77 -7.84 0.38 6.95
CA TYR A 77 -8.98 0.09 6.10
C TYR A 77 -8.84 0.88 4.81
N SER A 78 -8.68 0.19 3.69
CA SER A 78 -8.52 0.82 2.37
C SER A 78 -9.79 0.62 1.55
N TYR A 79 -10.36 1.71 1.05
CA TYR A 79 -11.59 1.68 0.24
C TYR A 79 -11.41 2.41 -1.09
N PRO A 80 -11.99 1.90 -2.19
CA PRO A 80 -12.05 2.63 -3.43
C PRO A 80 -13.02 3.81 -3.28
N CYS A 81 -12.60 4.98 -3.72
CA CYS A 81 -13.38 6.20 -3.72
C CYS A 81 -13.74 6.61 -5.14
N GLN A 82 -14.96 7.11 -5.33
CA GLN A 82 -15.39 7.61 -6.63
C GLN A 82 -14.80 8.99 -6.89
N GLU A 83 -14.93 9.92 -5.93
CA GLU A 83 -14.54 11.32 -6.09
C GLU A 83 -14.12 11.91 -4.74
N VAL A 84 -13.09 12.77 -4.74
CA VAL A 84 -12.63 13.51 -3.56
C VAL A 84 -12.60 14.99 -3.88
N PHE A 85 -13.08 15.84 -2.95
CA PHE A 85 -13.12 17.29 -3.13
C PHE A 85 -12.44 18.04 -1.98
N LEU A 86 -11.61 19.03 -2.33
CA LEU A 86 -11.15 20.07 -1.41
C LEU A 86 -11.97 21.35 -1.66
N GLY A 87 -13.04 21.51 -0.88
CA GLY A 87 -14.02 22.56 -1.10
C GLY A 87 -14.78 22.33 -2.40
N LYS A 88 -14.44 23.09 -3.45
CA LYS A 88 -15.03 22.96 -4.80
C LYS A 88 -14.07 22.34 -5.83
N HIS A 89 -12.83 22.07 -5.43
CA HIS A 89 -11.82 21.53 -6.33
C HIS A 89 -11.80 20.02 -6.20
N GLU A 90 -12.03 19.32 -7.31
CA GLU A 90 -11.89 17.88 -7.38
C GLU A 90 -10.40 17.50 -7.33
N LEU A 91 -10.08 16.52 -6.49
CA LEU A 91 -8.75 15.89 -6.42
C LEU A 91 -8.81 14.60 -7.19
N LEU A 92 -7.89 14.43 -8.15
CA LEU A 92 -7.94 13.31 -9.08
C LEU A 92 -7.12 12.13 -8.57
N MET A 93 -7.54 10.93 -8.97
CA MET A 93 -6.75 9.73 -8.81
C MET A 93 -5.36 9.90 -9.46
N PRO A 94 -4.27 9.40 -8.85
CA PRO A 94 -2.96 9.38 -9.48
C PRO A 94 -2.98 8.68 -10.84
N MET A 95 -2.32 9.28 -11.83
CA MET A 95 -2.21 8.67 -13.17
C MET A 95 -1.14 7.57 -13.18
N ASP A 96 -1.53 6.36 -12.78
CA ASP A 96 -0.73 5.14 -12.91
C ASP A 96 -1.62 4.04 -13.50
N GLU A 97 -1.24 3.51 -14.68
CA GLU A 97 -2.02 2.49 -15.41
C GLU A 97 -2.23 1.20 -14.61
N LYS A 98 -1.39 0.93 -13.61
CA LYS A 98 -1.50 -0.27 -12.76
C LYS A 98 -2.25 -0.02 -11.45
N LEU A 99 -2.61 1.23 -11.16
CA LEU A 99 -3.44 1.56 -10.01
C LEU A 99 -4.90 1.31 -10.37
N GLU A 100 -5.51 0.34 -9.68
CA GLU A 100 -6.86 -0.15 -10.03
C GLU A 100 -7.97 0.80 -9.57
N GLU A 101 -7.78 1.53 -8.47
CA GLU A 101 -8.82 2.33 -7.81
C GLU A 101 -8.21 3.56 -7.13
N PHE A 102 -9.04 4.58 -6.88
CA PHE A 102 -8.66 5.71 -6.04
C PHE A 102 -8.77 5.34 -4.56
N TRP A 103 -7.67 4.84 -3.99
CA TRP A 103 -7.64 4.33 -2.61
C TRP A 103 -7.62 5.42 -1.55
N ILE A 104 -8.51 5.28 -0.56
CA ILE A 104 -8.51 6.06 0.69
C ILE A 104 -8.21 5.13 1.85
N ASP A 105 -7.18 5.47 2.62
CA ASP A 105 -6.66 4.66 3.72
C ASP A 105 -7.06 5.28 5.07
N PHE A 106 -7.87 4.55 5.83
CA PHE A 106 -8.26 4.90 7.21
C PHE A 106 -7.32 4.20 8.19
N ASN A 107 -6.46 4.99 8.84
CA ASN A 107 -5.34 4.54 9.65
C ASN A 107 -5.68 4.59 11.14
N LEU A 108 -6.03 3.46 11.75
CA LEU A 108 -6.41 3.39 13.17
C LEU A 108 -5.21 3.56 14.11
N GLY A 109 -4.00 3.31 13.63
CA GLY A 109 -2.76 3.46 14.40
C GLY A 109 -2.36 4.92 14.58
N SER A 110 -2.34 5.69 13.49
CA SER A 110 -2.02 7.13 13.52
C SER A 110 -3.22 8.04 13.73
N GLN A 111 -4.44 7.49 13.70
CA GLN A 111 -5.70 8.25 13.77
C GLN A 111 -5.82 9.26 12.63
N SER A 112 -5.48 8.82 11.41
CA SER A 112 -5.48 9.65 10.21
C SER A 112 -6.26 9.02 9.07
N ILE A 113 -6.58 9.84 8.07
CA ILE A 113 -7.03 9.39 6.75
C ILE A 113 -5.99 9.88 5.76
N SER A 114 -5.39 8.97 4.99
CA SER A 114 -4.42 9.30 3.95
C SER A 114 -4.89 8.81 2.58
N PHE A 115 -4.50 9.55 1.55
CA PHE A 115 -4.71 9.18 0.15
C PHE A 115 -3.73 9.97 -0.72
N TYR A 116 -3.42 9.42 -1.89
CA TYR A 116 -2.57 10.07 -2.88
C TYR A 116 -3.44 10.61 -4.00
N PHE A 117 -3.13 11.81 -4.48
CA PHE A 117 -3.89 12.45 -5.55
C PHE A 117 -2.95 13.11 -6.55
N SER A 118 -3.45 13.31 -7.76
CA SER A 118 -2.89 14.24 -8.73
C SER A 118 -3.72 15.51 -8.74
N LEU A 119 -3.06 16.64 -8.98
CA LEU A 119 -3.78 17.87 -9.33
C LEU A 119 -4.30 17.72 -10.75
N ALA A 120 -5.48 18.26 -11.03
CA ALA A 120 -5.90 18.49 -12.41
C ALA A 120 -4.77 19.26 -13.11
N LYS A 121 -4.45 18.89 -14.36
CA LYS A 121 -3.61 19.76 -15.19
C LYS A 121 -4.29 21.12 -15.21
N GLU A 122 -3.59 22.16 -14.77
CA GLU A 122 -3.96 23.50 -15.18
C GLU A 122 -4.06 23.46 -16.70
N GLU A 123 -5.23 23.74 -17.24
CA GLU A 123 -5.35 24.05 -18.66
C GLU A 123 -4.39 25.22 -18.89
N ALA A 124 -3.29 24.95 -19.58
CA ALA A 124 -2.39 25.99 -20.01
C ALA A 124 -3.19 26.92 -20.92
N GLU A 125 -3.56 28.10 -20.40
CA GLU A 125 -4.11 29.21 -21.18
C GLU A 125 -3.14 29.66 -22.27
#